data_AF-A0A182ETB3-F1
#
_entry.id   AF-A0A182ETB3-F1
#
_cell.length_a   1.000
_cell.length_b   1.000
_cell.length_c   1.000
_cell.angle_alpha   90.00
_cell.angle_beta   90.00
_cell.angle_gamma   90.00
#
_symmetry.space_group_name_H-M   'P 1'
#
loop_
_entity.id
_entity.type
_entity.pdbx_description
1 polymer ?
#
loop_
_entity_poly.entity_id
_entity_poly.type
_entity_poly.pdbx_seq_one_letter_code
_entity_poly.pdbx_strand_id
1 'polypeptide(L)'
;MNHDSHGRLLEQRTNYAQTSKNFANFWYAWRAQKQLPHGWLQTGNIIYNPEDRLGHGCDGTVVFRGKFDGREVAVKRVIADIRLADREVDLLRESDTHPNVIRYFCMESDSTFRYIALELCDYSLFDYVEKSEIREQCPLIPLEILRQATEGLAYLHSINIVHRDMKPQNVLLSRGAKQDAVRALISDFGLCKRIQAGRNSLSRRSGLIGTDGWVAPEALISDASVLVVQ
;
A
#
# COMPACT_ATOMS: atom_id res chain seq x y z
N MET A 1 -0.61 -39.16 37.84
CA MET A 1 0.12 -40.04 36.90
C MET A 1 -0.84 -40.31 35.75
N ASN A 2 -0.87 -39.44 34.75
CA ASN A 2 -0.15 -39.55 33.46
C ASN A 2 -0.72 -40.69 32.60
N HIS A 3 -1.11 -40.55 31.33
CA HIS A 3 -0.88 -39.52 30.33
C HIS A 3 -1.95 -39.62 29.22
N ASP A 4 -2.30 -38.47 28.67
CA ASP A 4 -3.18 -38.25 27.52
C ASP A 4 -2.72 -38.96 26.25
N SER A 5 -3.72 -39.44 25.51
CA SER A 5 -3.62 -39.93 24.13
C SER A 5 -4.23 -38.88 23.18
N HIS A 6 -3.43 -37.89 22.81
CA HIS A 6 -3.70 -37.02 21.67
C HIS A 6 -2.49 -36.97 20.73
N GLY A 7 -2.18 -38.13 20.15
CA GLY A 7 -1.23 -38.30 19.07
C GLY A 7 -1.94 -38.38 17.72
N ARG A 8 -2.12 -37.23 17.08
CA ARG A 8 -2.13 -37.01 15.61
C ARG A 8 -2.82 -35.68 15.33
N LEU A 9 -2.04 -34.71 14.86
CA LEU A 9 -2.39 -33.58 13.98
C LEU A 9 -1.45 -32.41 14.30
N LEU A 10 -0.17 -32.50 13.95
CA LEU A 10 0.74 -31.32 13.88
C LEU A 10 2.00 -31.60 13.03
N GLU A 11 1.86 -32.41 11.97
CA GLU A 11 2.90 -32.53 10.92
C GLU A 11 2.29 -32.36 9.54
N GLN A 12 1.95 -31.13 9.19
CA GLN A 12 2.06 -30.68 7.80
C GLN A 12 2.88 -29.39 7.79
N ARG A 13 4.16 -29.62 7.53
CA ARG A 13 5.24 -28.66 7.38
C ARG A 13 4.89 -27.62 6.32
N THR A 14 4.73 -26.37 6.72
CA THR A 14 4.96 -25.21 5.85
C THR A 14 6.45 -25.10 5.59
N ASN A 15 6.88 -25.66 4.46
CA ASN A 15 8.17 -25.37 3.86
C ASN A 15 8.17 -23.93 3.33
N TYR A 16 8.70 -22.99 4.11
CA TYR A 16 9.38 -21.81 3.58
C TYR A 16 10.58 -21.53 4.48
N ALA A 17 11.73 -22.09 4.09
CA ALA A 17 13.02 -21.68 4.60
C ALA A 17 13.31 -20.25 4.09
N GLN A 18 12.81 -19.24 4.80
CA GLN A 18 13.30 -17.87 4.69
C GLN A 18 14.35 -17.62 5.78
N THR A 19 15.53 -17.23 5.31
CA THR A 19 16.83 -17.19 5.97
C THR A 19 16.90 -16.45 7.32
N SER A 20 17.68 -17.02 8.24
CA SER A 20 18.05 -16.52 9.58
C SER A 20 18.48 -15.05 9.68
N LYS A 21 18.93 -14.42 8.58
CA LYS A 21 19.26 -12.99 8.51
C LYS A 21 18.03 -12.09 8.64
N ASN A 22 16.89 -12.47 8.05
CA ASN A 22 15.65 -11.70 8.14
C ASN A 22 15.08 -11.73 9.55
N PHE A 23 15.23 -12.87 10.23
CA PHE A 23 14.85 -13.02 11.64
C PHE A 23 15.73 -12.18 12.56
N ALA A 24 17.06 -12.22 12.38
CA ALA A 24 17.98 -11.40 13.19
C ALA A 24 17.72 -9.90 13.00
N ASN A 25 17.55 -9.44 11.75
CA ASN A 25 17.24 -8.04 11.44
C ASN A 25 15.89 -7.61 12.03
N PHE A 26 14.89 -8.50 11.99
CA PHE A 26 13.60 -8.28 12.65
C PHE A 26 13.75 -8.06 14.16
N TRP A 27 14.54 -8.88 14.85
CA TRP A 27 14.80 -8.75 16.29
C TRP A 27 15.56 -7.46 16.64
N TYR A 28 16.50 -7.02 15.79
CA TYR A 28 17.22 -5.75 16.01
C TYR A 28 16.33 -4.54 15.78
N ALA A 29 15.53 -4.52 14.71
CA ALA A 29 14.57 -3.45 14.44
C ALA A 29 13.54 -3.31 15.56
N TRP A 30 12.99 -4.43 16.04
CA TRP A 30 12.04 -4.46 17.15
C TRP A 30 12.63 -3.90 18.46
N ARG A 31 13.94 -4.04 18.69
CA ARG A 31 14.63 -3.47 19.86
C ARG A 31 14.93 -1.97 19.72
N ALA A 32 15.10 -1.46 18.50
CA ALA A 32 15.37 -0.05 18.25
C ALA A 32 14.11 0.83 18.40
N GLN A 33 12.94 0.22 18.30
CA GLN A 33 11.66 0.91 18.46
C GLN A 33 11.34 1.13 19.93
N LYS A 34 10.86 2.33 20.24
CA LYS A 34 10.32 2.62 21.57
C LYS A 34 8.97 1.91 21.69
N GLN A 35 8.92 0.92 22.57
CA GLN A 35 7.67 0.26 22.96
C GLN A 35 6.90 1.19 23.89
N LEU A 36 5.66 1.47 23.51
CA LEU A 36 4.69 2.20 24.30
C LEU A 36 3.73 1.21 24.97
N PRO A 37 2.95 1.65 25.97
CA PRO A 37 1.93 0.80 26.60
C PRO A 37 1.00 0.15 25.55
N HIS A 38 0.49 -1.04 25.88
CA HIS A 38 -0.47 -1.78 25.06
C HIS A 38 0.03 -2.19 23.66
N GLY A 39 1.33 -2.46 23.50
CA GLY A 39 1.89 -3.05 22.28
C GLY A 39 2.14 -2.06 21.13
N TRP A 40 1.91 -0.76 21.34
CA TRP A 40 2.20 0.27 20.36
C TRP A 40 3.72 0.46 20.18
N LEU A 41 4.14 0.63 18.94
CA LEU A 41 5.53 0.87 18.56
C LEU A 41 5.67 2.28 18.00
N GLN A 42 6.74 2.97 18.37
CA GLN A 42 7.05 4.31 17.89
C GLN A 42 8.35 4.33 17.07
N THR A 43 8.33 5.00 15.93
CA THR A 43 9.50 5.31 15.09
C THR A 43 9.39 6.77 14.66
N GLY A 44 10.30 7.62 15.15
CA GLY A 44 10.18 9.08 15.00
C GLY A 44 8.84 9.58 15.56
N ASN A 45 8.08 10.30 14.72
CA ASN A 45 6.74 10.80 15.06
C ASN A 45 5.59 9.85 14.68
N ILE A 46 5.90 8.69 14.07
CA ILE A 46 4.90 7.68 13.72
C ILE A 46 4.75 6.69 14.88
N ILE A 47 3.50 6.41 15.23
CA ILE A 47 3.14 5.37 16.22
C ILE A 47 2.16 4.40 15.56
N TYR A 48 2.33 3.09 15.74
CA TYR A 48 1.42 2.09 15.18
C TYR A 48 1.29 0.87 16.08
N ASN A 49 0.20 0.12 15.91
CA ASN A 49 -0.01 -1.14 16.61
C ASN A 49 0.20 -2.33 15.65
N PRO A 50 1.19 -3.22 15.88
CA PRO A 50 1.44 -4.39 15.04
C PRO A 50 0.27 -5.41 14.96
N GLU A 51 -0.64 -5.36 15.92
CA GLU A 51 -1.86 -6.18 15.95
C GLU A 51 -2.96 -5.62 15.04
N ASP A 52 -2.99 -4.30 14.83
CA ASP A 52 -3.97 -3.61 14.00
C ASP A 52 -3.54 -3.58 12.53
N ARG A 53 -3.47 -4.75 11.91
CA ARG A 53 -3.10 -4.90 10.49
C ARG A 53 -4.26 -4.56 9.57
N LEU A 54 -4.01 -3.66 8.63
CA LEU A 54 -4.97 -3.25 7.61
C LEU A 54 -4.79 -4.03 6.30
N GLY A 55 -3.57 -4.44 5.99
CA GLY A 55 -3.29 -5.19 4.76
C GLY A 55 -1.84 -5.63 4.62
N HIS A 56 -1.58 -6.42 3.59
CA HIS A 56 -0.24 -6.86 3.21
C HIS A 56 0.00 -6.61 1.71
N GLY A 57 1.23 -6.26 1.35
CA GLY A 57 1.66 -6.11 -0.04
C GLY A 57 2.73 -7.13 -0.41
N CYS A 58 3.35 -6.92 -1.57
CA CYS A 58 4.52 -7.69 -2.00
C CYS A 58 5.76 -7.38 -1.12
N ASP A 59 6.76 -8.26 -1.18
CA ASP A 59 8.08 -8.09 -0.56
C ASP A 59 8.06 -7.76 0.94
N GLY A 60 7.12 -8.37 1.67
CA GLY A 60 7.01 -8.20 3.12
C GLY A 60 6.46 -6.84 3.56
N THR A 61 5.86 -6.08 2.63
CA THR A 61 5.13 -4.86 2.93
C THR A 61 3.91 -5.17 3.80
N VAL A 62 3.73 -4.42 4.88
CA VAL A 62 2.56 -4.54 5.75
C VAL A 62 2.03 -3.15 6.06
N VAL A 63 0.71 -3.00 6.06
CA VAL A 63 0.03 -1.75 6.41
C VAL A 63 -0.65 -1.93 7.75
N PHE A 64 -0.38 -1.01 8.68
CA PHE A 64 -0.94 -1.01 10.02
C PHE A 64 -1.79 0.24 10.24
N ARG A 65 -2.72 0.18 11.19
CA ARG A 65 -3.33 1.39 11.73
C ARG A 65 -2.35 2.09 12.66
N GLY A 66 -2.28 3.41 12.59
CA GLY A 66 -1.38 4.19 13.41
C GLY A 66 -1.81 5.64 13.61
N LYS A 67 -0.88 6.40 14.18
CA LYS A 67 -0.99 7.84 14.45
C LYS A 67 0.28 8.57 14.01
N PHE A 68 0.10 9.78 13.50
CA PHE A 68 1.17 10.73 13.24
C PHE A 68 0.71 12.13 13.70
N ASP A 69 1.45 12.75 14.61
CA ASP A 69 1.09 14.04 15.23
C ASP A 69 -0.36 14.11 15.75
N GLY A 70 -0.82 12.99 16.34
CA GLY A 70 -2.19 12.85 16.87
C GLY A 70 -3.28 12.57 15.84
N ARG A 71 -2.96 12.58 14.53
CA ARG A 71 -3.88 12.20 13.45
C ARG A 71 -3.85 10.70 13.21
N GLU A 72 -5.02 10.09 13.01
CA GLU A 72 -5.15 8.70 12.55
C GLU A 72 -4.61 8.54 11.13
N VAL A 73 -3.76 7.53 10.92
CA VAL A 73 -3.08 7.26 9.64
C VAL A 73 -3.00 5.77 9.35
N ALA A 74 -2.84 5.43 8.07
CA ALA A 74 -2.32 4.13 7.66
C ALA A 74 -0.79 4.20 7.63
N VAL A 75 -0.12 3.24 8.27
CA VAL A 75 1.35 3.15 8.32
C VAL A 75 1.79 1.99 7.44
N LYS A 76 2.27 2.31 6.23
CA LYS A 76 2.85 1.34 5.30
C LYS A 76 4.32 1.12 5.69
N ARG A 77 4.62 -0.09 6.18
CA ARG A 77 5.98 -0.52 6.51
C ARG A 77 6.54 -1.35 5.37
N VAL A 78 7.66 -0.92 4.79
CA VAL A 78 8.36 -1.60 3.70
C VAL A 78 9.78 -1.98 4.12
N ILE A 79 10.27 -3.13 3.65
CA ILE A 79 11.67 -3.54 3.86
C ILE A 79 12.57 -2.55 3.12
N ALA A 80 13.64 -2.10 3.76
CA ALA A 80 14.55 -1.12 3.21
C ALA A 80 15.39 -1.66 2.04
N ASP A 81 14.83 -1.66 0.82
CA ASP A 81 15.60 -1.19 -0.34
C ASP A 81 15.37 0.32 -0.42
N ILE A 82 16.33 1.07 0.11
CA ILE A 82 16.31 2.54 0.24
C ILE A 82 15.78 3.22 -1.03
N ARG A 83 16.16 2.71 -2.21
CA ARG A 83 15.88 3.37 -3.48
C ARG A 83 14.42 3.28 -3.93
N LEU A 84 13.68 2.26 -3.52
CA LEU A 84 12.30 2.07 -3.97
C LEU A 84 11.33 2.90 -3.12
N ALA A 85 11.49 2.87 -1.80
CA ALA A 85 10.66 3.64 -0.88
C ALA A 85 10.83 5.16 -1.07
N ASP A 86 12.06 5.64 -1.29
CA ASP A 86 12.31 7.06 -1.54
C ASP A 86 11.61 7.53 -2.82
N ARG A 87 11.64 6.72 -3.89
CA ARG A 87 10.92 7.02 -5.14
C ARG A 87 9.41 7.03 -4.96
N GLU A 88 8.87 6.08 -4.19
CA GLU A 88 7.44 6.05 -3.88
C GLU A 88 7.01 7.35 -3.18
N VAL A 89 7.79 7.79 -2.18
CA VAL A 89 7.53 9.03 -1.43
C VAL A 89 7.67 10.29 -2.31
N ASP A 90 8.64 10.34 -3.20
CA ASP A 90 8.78 11.47 -4.13
C ASP A 90 7.54 11.62 -5.02
N LEU A 91 7.04 10.52 -5.59
CA LEU A 91 5.84 10.54 -6.42
C LEU A 91 4.58 10.88 -5.63
N LEU A 92 4.47 10.39 -4.39
CA LEU A 92 3.37 10.74 -3.49
C LEU A 92 3.37 12.25 -3.16
N ARG A 93 4.51 12.82 -2.78
CA ARG A 93 4.63 14.26 -2.46
C ARG A 93 4.28 15.17 -3.62
N GLU A 94 4.52 14.74 -4.85
CA GLU A 94 4.18 15.49 -6.05
C GLU A 94 2.69 15.40 -6.43
N SER A 95 1.96 14.41 -5.90
CA SER A 95 0.61 14.07 -6.37
C SER A 95 -0.49 14.16 -5.29
N ASP A 96 -0.13 14.29 -4.01
CA ASP A 96 -1.06 14.21 -2.87
C ASP A 96 -2.03 15.40 -2.73
N THR A 97 -1.91 16.42 -3.59
CA THR A 97 -2.80 17.59 -3.59
C THR A 97 -4.16 17.31 -4.26
N HIS A 98 -4.26 16.26 -5.08
CA HIS A 98 -5.50 15.93 -5.78
C HIS A 98 -6.49 15.19 -4.87
N PRO A 99 -7.80 15.54 -4.86
CA PRO A 99 -8.78 14.97 -3.93
C PRO A 99 -9.01 13.46 -4.09
N ASN A 100 -8.64 12.89 -5.24
CA ASN A 100 -8.75 11.46 -5.56
C ASN A 100 -7.40 10.73 -5.62
N VAL A 101 -6.36 11.30 -5.01
CA VAL A 101 -5.05 10.64 -4.79
C VAL A 101 -4.81 10.57 -3.28
N ILE A 102 -4.28 9.43 -2.82
CA ILE A 102 -4.03 9.20 -1.41
C ILE A 102 -3.11 10.28 -0.82
N ARG A 103 -3.48 10.83 0.33
CA ARG A 103 -2.67 11.85 0.97
C ARG A 103 -1.46 11.24 1.67
N TYR A 104 -0.29 11.80 1.40
CA TYR A 104 0.93 11.52 2.14
C TYR A 104 1.08 12.48 3.33
N PHE A 105 1.58 11.99 4.46
CA PHE A 105 1.86 12.83 5.63
C PHE A 105 3.33 12.91 5.95
N CYS A 106 4.00 11.77 6.11
CA CYS A 106 5.42 11.73 6.44
C CYS A 106 6.04 10.37 6.11
N MET A 107 7.36 10.33 6.15
CA MET A 107 8.14 9.10 6.14
C MET A 107 9.12 9.14 7.30
N GLU A 108 9.16 8.04 8.06
CA GLU A 108 10.18 7.77 9.06
C GLU A 108 10.96 6.51 8.68
N SER A 109 12.12 6.32 9.28
CA SER A 109 12.98 5.19 8.99
C SER A 109 13.72 4.70 10.22
N ASP A 110 13.93 3.40 10.28
CA ASP A 110 14.95 2.79 11.14
C ASP A 110 16.00 2.07 10.27
N SER A 111 16.86 1.26 10.90
CA SER A 111 17.92 0.51 10.21
C SER A 111 17.42 -0.57 9.23
N THR A 112 16.13 -0.91 9.26
CA THR A 112 15.56 -2.10 8.61
C THR A 112 14.35 -1.77 7.77
N PHE A 113 13.54 -0.80 8.19
CA PHE A 113 12.27 -0.48 7.56
C PHE A 113 12.13 1.01 7.29
N ARG A 114 11.33 1.31 6.26
CA ARG A 114 10.72 2.63 6.06
C ARG A 114 9.26 2.55 6.45
N TYR A 115 8.77 3.62 7.08
CA TYR A 115 7.41 3.78 7.56
C TYR A 115 6.81 4.99 6.88
N ILE A 116 5.83 4.76 6.01
CA ILE A 116 5.16 5.80 5.25
C ILE A 116 3.79 6.01 5.87
N ALA A 117 3.54 7.21 6.42
CA ALA A 117 2.24 7.58 6.95
C ALA A 117 1.36 8.16 5.84
N LEU A 118 0.22 7.53 5.60
CA LEU A 118 -0.77 7.86 4.58
C LEU A 118 -2.13 8.13 5.22
N GLU A 119 -3.04 8.75 4.46
CA GLU A 119 -4.44 8.83 4.83
C GLU A 119 -5.02 7.45 5.16
N LEU A 120 -5.63 7.34 6.35
CA LEU A 120 -6.35 6.15 6.74
C LEU A 120 -7.69 6.12 5.98
N CYS A 121 -7.90 5.04 5.23
CA CYS A 121 -9.15 4.77 4.54
C CYS A 121 -9.88 3.62 5.22
N ASP A 122 -11.20 3.54 5.03
CA ASP A 122 -12.03 2.52 5.66
C ASP A 122 -11.91 1.17 4.96
N TYR A 123 -11.97 1.18 3.62
CA TYR A 123 -12.09 -0.02 2.80
C TYR A 123 -11.40 0.16 1.44
N SER A 124 -11.10 -0.94 0.75
CA SER A 124 -10.76 -0.92 -0.67
C SER A 124 -12.01 -1.05 -1.56
N LEU A 125 -11.89 -0.72 -2.84
CA LEU A 125 -12.91 -1.02 -3.84
C LEU A 125 -13.12 -2.54 -3.97
N PHE A 126 -12.08 -3.35 -3.76
CA PHE A 126 -12.22 -4.80 -3.67
C PHE A 126 -13.18 -5.19 -2.55
N ASP A 127 -12.99 -4.65 -1.34
CA ASP A 127 -13.89 -4.90 -0.21
C ASP A 127 -15.32 -4.46 -0.51
N TYR A 128 -15.50 -3.30 -1.15
CA TYR A 128 -16.81 -2.79 -1.56
C TYR A 128 -17.53 -3.73 -2.55
N VAL A 129 -16.80 -4.37 -3.47
CA VAL A 129 -17.39 -5.31 -4.43
C VAL A 129 -17.75 -6.63 -3.76
N GLU A 130 -16.85 -7.17 -2.93
CA GLU A 130 -16.95 -8.51 -2.37
C GLU A 130 -17.86 -8.60 -1.13
N LYS A 131 -18.02 -7.51 -0.36
CA LYS A 131 -18.72 -7.53 0.93
C LYS A 131 -19.98 -6.66 0.87
N SER A 132 -21.15 -7.29 0.94
CA SER A 132 -22.47 -6.63 0.93
C SER A 132 -22.58 -5.55 2.00
N GLU A 133 -22.05 -5.82 3.20
CA GLU A 133 -22.19 -4.95 4.36
C GLU A 133 -21.46 -3.62 4.16
N ILE A 134 -20.34 -3.64 3.42
CA ILE A 134 -19.59 -2.43 3.07
C ILE A 134 -20.32 -1.67 1.98
N ARG A 135 -20.81 -2.36 0.96
CA ARG A 135 -21.56 -1.75 -0.14
C ARG A 135 -22.81 -1.04 0.35
N GLU A 136 -23.56 -1.66 1.25
CA GLU A 136 -24.79 -1.10 1.82
C GLU A 136 -24.54 0.13 2.71
N GLN A 137 -23.36 0.24 3.31
CA GLN A 137 -22.95 1.39 4.13
C GLN A 137 -22.27 2.51 3.34
N CYS A 138 -21.94 2.27 2.07
CA CYS A 138 -21.26 3.24 1.23
C CYS A 138 -22.28 4.10 0.48
N PRO A 139 -22.29 5.43 0.67
CA PRO A 139 -23.24 6.32 -0.01
C PRO A 139 -22.91 6.54 -1.49
N LEU A 140 -21.70 6.18 -1.93
CA LEU A 140 -21.31 6.33 -3.33
C LEU A 140 -21.89 5.19 -4.17
N ILE A 141 -22.54 5.56 -5.28
CA ILE A 141 -22.89 4.60 -6.32
C ILE A 141 -21.64 4.17 -7.11
N PRO A 142 -21.63 2.97 -7.72
CA PRO A 142 -20.46 2.46 -8.45
C PRO A 142 -19.91 3.42 -9.52
N LEU A 143 -20.79 4.11 -10.26
CA LEU A 143 -20.37 5.04 -11.31
C LEU A 143 -19.58 6.23 -10.75
N GLU A 144 -19.93 6.70 -9.56
CA GLU A 144 -19.27 7.82 -8.90
C GLU A 144 -17.87 7.42 -8.39
N ILE A 145 -17.73 6.19 -7.88
CA ILE A 145 -16.43 5.63 -7.51
C ILE A 145 -15.51 5.56 -8.74
N LEU A 146 -16.02 5.07 -9.88
CA LEU A 146 -15.25 4.96 -11.12
C LEU A 146 -14.86 6.33 -11.67
N ARG A 147 -15.78 7.31 -11.64
CA ARG A 147 -15.52 8.70 -12.04
C ARG A 147 -14.36 9.28 -11.22
N GLN A 148 -14.46 9.21 -9.89
CA GLN A 148 -13.44 9.72 -8.97
C GLN A 148 -12.09 9.02 -9.12
N ALA A 149 -12.07 7.69 -9.24
CA ALA A 149 -10.84 6.94 -9.47
C ALA A 149 -10.17 7.34 -10.80
N THR A 150 -10.98 7.55 -11.85
CA THR A 150 -10.49 7.97 -13.17
C THR A 150 -10.01 9.43 -13.16
N GLU A 151 -10.63 10.31 -12.37
CA GLU A 151 -10.14 11.68 -12.13
C GLU A 151 -8.77 11.68 -11.45
N GLY A 152 -8.58 10.85 -10.42
CA GLY A 152 -7.28 10.65 -9.78
C GLY A 152 -6.23 10.12 -10.77
N LEU A 153 -6.59 9.13 -11.60
CA LEU A 153 -5.69 8.57 -12.59
C LEU A 153 -5.34 9.58 -13.71
N ALA A 154 -6.33 10.32 -14.20
CA ALA A 154 -6.14 11.38 -15.19
C ALA A 154 -5.21 12.48 -14.67
N TYR A 155 -5.36 12.85 -13.39
CA TYR A 155 -4.44 13.76 -12.73
C TYR A 155 -3.00 13.22 -12.71
N LEU A 156 -2.78 11.97 -12.30
CA LEU A 156 -1.44 11.36 -12.33
C LEU A 156 -0.82 11.40 -13.73
N HIS A 157 -1.61 11.09 -14.75
CA HIS A 157 -1.15 11.17 -16.14
C HIS A 157 -0.78 12.59 -16.55
N SER A 158 -1.55 13.61 -16.12
CA SER A 158 -1.27 15.02 -16.41
C SER A 158 0.08 15.51 -15.86
N ILE A 159 0.58 14.89 -14.78
CA ILE A 159 1.90 15.17 -14.18
C ILE A 159 2.96 14.11 -14.55
N ASN A 160 2.71 13.37 -15.64
CA ASN A 160 3.60 12.36 -16.23
C ASN A 160 3.92 11.19 -15.29
N ILE A 161 2.98 10.79 -14.43
CA ILE A 161 3.09 9.61 -13.56
C ILE A 161 2.20 8.50 -14.09
N VAL A 162 2.77 7.31 -14.32
CA VAL A 162 2.04 6.10 -14.68
C VAL A 162 1.93 5.20 -13.46
N HIS A 163 0.72 4.79 -13.10
CA HIS A 163 0.48 4.01 -11.88
C HIS A 163 1.04 2.57 -11.95
N ARG A 164 0.81 1.89 -13.08
CA ARG A 164 1.26 0.51 -13.40
C ARG A 164 0.71 -0.64 -12.55
N ASP A 165 0.00 -0.37 -11.45
CA ASP A 165 -0.69 -1.40 -10.66
C ASP A 165 -2.13 -1.00 -10.31
N MET A 166 -2.90 -0.59 -11.33
CA MET A 166 -4.32 -0.24 -11.14
C MET A 166 -5.17 -1.51 -10.97
N LYS A 167 -5.80 -1.65 -9.81
CA LYS A 167 -6.68 -2.76 -9.43
C LYS A 167 -7.62 -2.34 -8.28
N PRO A 168 -8.73 -3.05 -8.02
CA PRO A 168 -9.68 -2.70 -6.97
C PRO A 168 -9.08 -2.60 -5.57
N GLN A 169 -8.01 -3.33 -5.27
CA GLN A 169 -7.31 -3.25 -3.98
C GLN A 169 -6.59 -1.91 -3.78
N ASN A 170 -6.21 -1.24 -4.88
CA ASN A 170 -5.43 0.01 -4.85
C ASN A 170 -6.32 1.26 -5.03
N VAL A 171 -7.63 1.09 -5.20
CA VAL A 171 -8.62 2.17 -5.10
C VAL A 171 -9.23 2.09 -3.70
N LEU A 172 -8.98 3.09 -2.86
CA LEU A 172 -9.45 3.12 -1.47
C LEU A 172 -10.67 4.02 -1.33
N LEU A 173 -11.54 3.69 -0.38
CA LEU A 173 -12.71 4.45 -0.01
C LEU A 173 -12.49 5.06 1.38
N SER A 174 -12.46 6.39 1.43
CA SER A 174 -12.28 7.16 2.66
C SER A 174 -13.58 7.83 3.05
N ARG A 175 -14.12 7.51 4.23
CA ARG A 175 -15.24 8.24 4.83
C ARG A 175 -14.67 9.50 5.47
N GLY A 176 -14.91 10.65 4.84
CA GLY A 176 -14.54 11.93 5.41
C GLY A 176 -15.19 12.20 6.78
N ALA A 177 -14.80 13.30 7.44
CA ALA A 177 -15.36 13.68 8.74
C ALA A 177 -16.89 13.87 8.75
N LYS A 178 -17.51 14.01 7.58
CA LYS A 178 -18.97 13.95 7.37
C LYS A 178 -19.28 12.65 6.63
N GLN A 179 -20.27 11.90 7.10
CA GLN A 179 -20.64 10.59 6.53
C GLN A 179 -21.00 10.64 5.03
N ASP A 180 -21.46 11.79 4.54
CA ASP A 180 -21.79 12.01 3.12
C ASP A 180 -20.59 12.38 2.23
N ALA A 181 -19.38 12.50 2.79
CA ALA A 181 -18.18 12.94 2.08
C ALA A 181 -17.26 11.77 1.70
N VAL A 182 -17.83 10.59 1.42
CA VAL A 182 -17.05 9.43 0.99
C VAL A 182 -16.39 9.72 -0.35
N ARG A 183 -15.12 9.35 -0.49
CA ARG A 183 -14.34 9.57 -1.70
C ARG A 183 -13.50 8.36 -2.07
N ALA A 184 -13.31 8.16 -3.38
CA ALA A 184 -12.40 7.19 -3.94
C ALA A 184 -11.02 7.81 -4.16
N LEU A 185 -9.97 7.08 -3.77
CA LEU A 185 -8.58 7.52 -3.74
C LEU A 185 -7.70 6.50 -4.45
N ILE A 186 -6.87 6.94 -5.40
CA ILE A 186 -5.79 6.12 -5.96
C ILE A 186 -4.66 6.00 -4.92
N SER A 187 -4.19 4.77 -4.70
CA SER A 187 -3.17 4.45 -3.70
C SER A 187 -2.16 3.41 -4.22
N ASP A 188 -1.13 3.14 -3.42
CA ASP A 188 -0.03 2.21 -3.71
C ASP A 188 0.88 2.62 -4.86
N PHE A 189 1.80 3.54 -4.54
CA PHE A 189 2.71 4.14 -5.51
C PHE A 189 4.01 3.33 -5.70
N GLY A 190 4.11 2.15 -5.08
CA GLY A 190 5.35 1.34 -5.09
C GLY A 190 5.79 0.90 -6.49
N LEU A 191 4.85 0.79 -7.42
CA LEU A 191 5.12 0.49 -8.83
C LEU A 191 4.94 1.70 -9.75
N CYS A 192 4.58 2.88 -9.23
CA CYS A 192 4.44 4.08 -10.06
C CYS A 192 5.77 4.47 -10.73
N LYS A 193 5.67 5.14 -11.88
CA LYS A 193 6.86 5.62 -12.60
C LYS A 193 6.61 6.91 -13.35
N ARG A 194 7.58 7.82 -13.26
CA ARG A 194 7.59 9.05 -14.05
C ARG A 194 8.04 8.80 -15.49
N ILE A 195 7.32 9.36 -16.45
CA ILE A 195 7.73 9.48 -17.85
C ILE A 195 8.71 10.66 -17.94
N GLN A 196 9.86 10.43 -18.58
CA GLN A 196 10.84 11.50 -18.77
C GLN A 196 10.32 12.52 -19.79
N ALA A 197 10.65 13.79 -19.58
CA ALA A 197 10.29 14.87 -20.49
C ALA A 197 10.69 14.54 -21.94
N GLY A 198 9.79 14.81 -22.89
CA GLY A 198 9.98 14.52 -24.30
C GLY A 198 9.80 13.04 -24.68
N ARG A 199 9.30 12.20 -23.77
CA ARG A 199 8.88 10.82 -24.07
C ARG A 199 7.41 10.63 -23.78
N ASN A 200 6.79 9.71 -24.52
CA ASN A 200 5.39 9.29 -24.33
C ASN A 200 5.29 7.80 -23.92
N SER A 201 6.43 7.19 -23.60
CA SER A 201 6.51 5.77 -23.26
C SER A 201 7.58 5.45 -22.24
N LEU A 202 7.41 4.32 -21.55
CA LEU A 202 8.35 3.77 -20.58
C LEU A 202 9.06 2.54 -21.15
N SER A 203 10.38 2.45 -20.99
CA SER A 203 11.14 1.22 -21.32
C SER A 203 10.85 0.11 -20.30
N ARG A 204 10.59 -1.12 -20.76
CA ARG A 204 10.35 -2.31 -19.92
C ARG A 204 11.55 -2.80 -19.10
N ARG A 205 12.78 -2.27 -19.30
CA ARG A 205 13.93 -2.54 -18.41
C ARG A 205 13.80 -1.89 -17.01
N SER A 206 12.58 -1.59 -16.56
CA SER A 206 12.34 -0.71 -15.43
C SER A 206 11.68 -1.34 -14.20
N GLY A 207 11.93 -2.62 -13.98
CA GLY A 207 11.60 -3.32 -12.73
C GLY A 207 10.33 -4.15 -12.80
N LEU A 208 9.75 -4.41 -11.62
CA LEU A 208 8.55 -5.22 -11.44
C LEU A 208 7.39 -4.72 -12.30
N ILE A 209 6.59 -5.68 -12.77
CA ILE A 209 5.37 -5.48 -13.54
C ILE A 209 4.21 -5.76 -12.59
N GLY A 210 3.07 -5.07 -12.78
CA GLY A 210 1.92 -5.09 -11.86
C GLY A 210 1.32 -6.47 -11.61
N THR A 211 0.14 -6.47 -10.98
CA THR A 211 -0.49 -7.70 -10.49
C THR A 211 -1.12 -8.52 -11.62
N ASP A 212 -0.81 -9.82 -11.68
CA ASP A 212 -1.40 -10.76 -12.64
C ASP A 212 -2.93 -10.63 -12.71
N GLY A 213 -3.46 -10.66 -13.94
CA GLY A 213 -4.89 -10.43 -14.22
C GLY A 213 -5.29 -8.95 -14.38
N TRP A 214 -4.44 -8.01 -13.95
CA TRP A 214 -4.66 -6.55 -14.09
C TRP A 214 -3.65 -5.86 -15.00
N VAL A 215 -2.63 -6.60 -15.47
CA VAL A 215 -1.58 -6.09 -16.35
C VAL A 215 -2.09 -6.00 -17.79
N ALA A 216 -1.91 -4.83 -18.41
CA ALA A 216 -2.22 -4.62 -19.82
C ALA A 216 -1.32 -5.49 -20.74
N PRO A 217 -1.85 -6.03 -21.86
CA PRO A 217 -1.13 -7.01 -22.68
C PRO A 217 0.20 -6.49 -23.24
N GLU A 218 0.29 -5.21 -23.61
CA GLU A 218 1.52 -4.59 -24.10
C GLU A 218 2.62 -4.51 -23.03
N ALA A 219 2.27 -4.56 -21.74
CA ALA A 219 3.26 -4.63 -20.67
C ALA A 219 3.87 -6.04 -20.53
N LEU A 220 3.17 -7.08 -21.01
CA LEU A 220 3.63 -8.49 -21.00
C LEU A 220 4.47 -8.85 -22.24
N ILE A 221 4.28 -8.15 -23.37
CA ILE A 221 4.92 -8.48 -24.65
C ILE A 221 6.37 -7.96 -24.72
N SER A 222 7.29 -8.83 -25.13
CA SER A 222 8.74 -8.61 -25.03
C SER A 222 9.36 -7.53 -25.93
N ASP A 223 8.56 -6.82 -26.74
CA ASP A 223 9.03 -5.72 -27.62
C ASP A 223 8.11 -4.49 -27.67
N ALA A 224 7.05 -4.44 -26.86
CA ALA A 224 6.16 -3.28 -26.86
C ALA A 224 6.61 -2.20 -25.85
N SER A 225 6.54 -0.94 -26.27
CA SER A 225 6.57 0.22 -25.40
C SER A 225 5.18 0.44 -24.81
N VAL A 226 5.07 0.63 -23.49
CA VAL A 226 3.80 1.02 -22.88
C VAL A 226 3.52 2.46 -23.30
N LEU A 227 2.54 2.63 -24.19
CA LEU A 227 2.08 3.94 -24.63
C LEU A 227 1.18 4.52 -23.53
N VAL A 228 1.45 5.77 -23.18
CA VAL A 228 0.56 6.51 -22.30
C VAL A 228 -0.35 7.33 -23.20
N VAL A 229 -1.63 6.98 -23.19
CA VAL A 229 -2.65 7.80 -23.85
C VAL A 229 -2.79 9.08 -23.03
N GLN A 230 -2.36 10.19 -23.62
CA GLN A 230 -2.52 11.54 -23.07
C GLN A 230 -3.91 12.07 -23.39
#